data_AF-A0A436RIK4-F1
#
_entry.id   AF-A0A436RIK4-F1
#
_cell.length_a   1.000
_cell.length_b   1.000
_cell.length_c   1.000
_cell.angle_alpha   90.00
_cell.angle_beta   90.00
_cell.angle_gamma   90.00
#
_symmetry.space_group_name_H-M   'P 1'
#
loop_
_entity.id
_entity.type
_entity.pdbx_description
1 polymer ?
#
loop_
_entity_poly.entity_id
_entity_poly.type
_entity_poly.pdbx_seq_one_letter_code
_entity_poly.pdbx_strand_id
1 'polypeptide(L)' 'MQKIRKGDKVVVLAGKDKGRSGEVLSVQPTEDTAVVRGVNLIRRHQKQT' A
#
# COMPACT_ATOMS: atom_id res chain seq x y z
N MET A 1 -19.26 -0.80 -5.19
CA MET A 1 -18.87 -0.36 -3.82
C MET A 1 -17.38 -0.53 -3.67
N GLN A 2 -16.65 0.53 -3.33
CA GLN A 2 -15.25 0.39 -2.94
C GLN A 2 -15.17 -0.18 -1.53
N LYS A 3 -14.51 -1.33 -1.38
CA LYS A 3 -14.41 -2.07 -0.12
C LYS A 3 -13.34 -1.51 0.83
N ILE A 4 -12.43 -0.67 0.33
CA ILE A 4 -11.27 -0.15 1.06
C ILE A 4 -11.29 1.39 0.97
N ARG A 5 -11.10 2.05 2.10
CA ARG A 5 -11.00 3.51 2.22
C ARG A 5 -9.71 3.92 2.91
N LYS A 6 -9.33 5.19 2.72
CA LYS A 6 -8.20 5.80 3.44
C LYS A 6 -8.46 5.72 4.95
N GLY A 7 -7.45 5.29 5.72
CA GLY A 7 -7.54 5.10 7.16
C GLY A 7 -7.96 3.69 7.60
N ASP A 8 -8.37 2.83 6.67
CA ASP A 8 -8.69 1.45 7.01
C ASP A 8 -7.43 0.66 7.38
N LYS A 9 -7.58 -0.29 8.30
CA LYS A 9 -6.55 -1.30 8.61
C LYS A 9 -6.79 -2.53 7.75
N VAL A 10 -5.78 -2.93 6.99
CA VAL A 10 -5.84 -4.07 6.06
C VAL A 10 -4.70 -5.05 6.30
N VAL A 11 -4.90 -6.30 5.89
CA VAL A 11 -3.88 -7.36 5.88
C VAL A 11 -3.61 -7.78 4.44
N VAL A 12 -2.34 -7.93 4.09
CA VAL A 12 -1.90 -8.41 2.78
C VAL A 12 -2.10 -9.92 2.70
N LEU A 13 -2.93 -10.38 1.76
CA LEU A 13 -3.26 -11.81 1.60
C LEU A 13 -2.25 -12.59 0.75
N ALA A 14 -1.56 -11.92 -0.18
CA ALA A 14 -0.67 -12.54 -1.15
C ALA A 14 0.49 -11.61 -1.54
N GLY A 15 1.55 -12.19 -2.11
CA GLY A 15 2.75 -11.47 -2.57
C GLY A 15 3.88 -11.44 -1.54
N LYS A 16 4.92 -10.64 -1.82
CA LYS A 16 6.16 -10.53 -1.02
C LYS A 16 5.89 -10.15 0.44
N ASP A 17 4.90 -9.30 0.68
CA ASP A 17 4.54 -8.78 2.00
C ASP A 17 3.35 -9.53 2.64
N LYS A 18 3.06 -10.77 2.22
CA LYS A 18 1.94 -11.58 2.75
C LYS A 18 1.97 -11.65 4.29
N GLY A 19 0.81 -11.43 4.91
CA GLY A 19 0.63 -11.44 6.37
C GLY A 19 0.93 -10.11 7.05
N ARG A 20 1.53 -9.14 6.35
CA ARG A 20 1.74 -7.79 6.92
C ARG A 20 0.41 -7.04 7.00
N SER A 21 0.21 -6.36 8.13
CA SER A 21 -0.92 -5.45 8.35
C SER A 21 -0.47 -4.00 8.28
N GLY A 22 -1.32 -3.10 7.77
CA GLY A 22 -1.02 -1.68 7.74
C GLY A 22 -2.25 -0.80 7.56
N GLU A 23 -2.05 0.50 7.75
CA GLU A 23 -3.05 1.53 7.50
C GLU A 23 -2.97 2.00 6.04
N VAL A 24 -4.12 2.17 5.39
CA VAL A 24 -4.22 2.69 4.01
C VAL A 24 -4.00 4.20 4.00
N LEU A 25 -2.93 4.65 3.35
CA LEU A 25 -2.55 6.06 3.21
C LEU A 25 -3.31 6.75 2.07
N SER A 26 -3.47 6.05 0.95
CA SER A 26 -4.22 6.52 -0.22
C SER A 26 -4.78 5.34 -1.00
N VAL A 27 -5.87 5.59 -1.72
CA VAL A 27 -6.48 4.65 -2.67
C VAL A 27 -6.49 5.33 -4.03
N GLN A 28 -6.11 4.62 -5.08
CA GLN A 28 -6.21 5.04 -6.47
C GLN A 28 -7.29 4.16 -7.14
N PRO A 29 -8.58 4.57 -7.14
CA PRO A 29 -9.67 3.74 -7.65
C PRO A 29 -9.61 3.51 -9.16
N THR A 30 -8.95 4.40 -9.91
CA THR A 30 -8.78 4.28 -11.36
C THR A 30 -7.81 3.17 -11.74
N GLU A 31 -6.87 2.85 -10.86
CA GLU A 31 -5.82 1.84 -11.09
C GLU A 31 -6.05 0.56 -10.25
N ASP A 32 -7.14 0.51 -9.47
CA ASP A 32 -7.42 -0.55 -8.49
C ASP A 32 -6.26 -0.81 -7.51
N THR A 33 -5.47 0.23 -7.20
CA THR A 33 -4.32 0.16 -6.28
C THR A 33 -4.54 0.97 -5.00
N ALA A 34 -3.84 0.58 -3.94
CA ALA A 34 -3.84 1.31 -2.67
C ALA A 34 -2.42 1.32 -2.06
N VAL A 35 -2.08 2.45 -1.46
CA VAL A 35 -0.80 2.62 -0.76
C VAL A 35 -1.02 2.30 0.72
N VAL A 36 -0.37 1.26 1.20
CA VAL A 36 -0.45 0.80 2.59
C VAL A 36 0.87 1.09 3.29
N ARG A 37 0.81 1.64 4.51
CA ARG A 37 2.00 1.95 5.30
C ARG A 37 2.85 0.69 5.53
N GLY A 38 4.14 0.75 5.18
CA GLY A 38 5.11 -0.31 5.45
C GLY A 38 5.08 -1.50 4.50
N VAL A 39 4.26 -1.44 3.43
CA VAL A 39 4.17 -2.46 2.38
C VAL A 39 4.90 -1.97 1.13
N ASN A 40 5.52 -2.89 0.37
CA ASN A 40 6.26 -2.60 -0.86
C ASN A 40 7.40 -1.57 -0.69
N LEU A 41 8.12 -1.64 0.42
CA LEU A 41 9.29 -0.80 0.67
C LEU A 41 10.45 -1.21 -0.26
N ILE A 42 10.92 -0.26 -1.06
CA ILE A 42 12.00 -0.44 -2.04
C ILE A 42 13.01 0.68 -1.89
N ARG A 43 14.30 0.34 -1.98
CA ARG A 43 15.38 1.31 -2.01
C ARG A 43 15.44 1.96 -3.40
N ARG A 44 15.19 3.26 -3.47
CA ARG A 44 15.38 4.07 -4.68
C ARG A 44 16.64 4.93 -4.52
N HIS A 45 17.58 4.83 -5.46
CA HIS A 45 18.71 5.76 -5.51
C HIS A 45 18.23 7.08 -6.13
N GLN A 46 18.37 8.18 -5.39
CA GLN A 46 18.06 9.52 -5.87
C GLN A 46 19.37 10.23 -6.25
N LYS A 47 19.42 10.79 -7.47
CA LYS A 47 20.56 11.61 -7.89
C LYS A 47 20.61 12.87 -7.03
N GLN A 48 21.80 13.22 -6.53
CA GLN A 48 22.01 14.47 -5.82
C GLN A 48 21.72 15.64 -6.77
N THR A 49 20.88 16.57 -6.32
CA THR A 49 20.45 17.74 -7.10
C THR A 49 21.47 18.86 -6.99
#